data_AF-A0A7S4B404-F1
#
_entry.id   AF-A0A7S4B404-F1
#
_cell.length_a   1.000
_cell.length_b   1.000
_cell.length_c   1.000
_cell.angle_alpha   90.00
_cell.angle_beta   90.00
_cell.angle_gamma   90.00
#
_symmetry.space_group_name_H-M   'P 1'
#
loop_
_entity.id
_entity.type
_entity.pdbx_description
1 polymer ?
#
loop_
_entity_poly.entity_id
_entity_poly.type
_entity_poly.pdbx_seq_one_letter_code
_entity_poly.pdbx_strand_id
1 'polypeptide(L)'
;MTIHNKVYNVTKYLDEHPGGEEVLMDRAGQNATMDYEDVGHSKDARKQLDKFEIGELPPSERSKDEAGSADAAAGGGGLMLAIPVLLAAVGAGYYFYFSEQ
;
A
#
# COMPACT_ATOMS: atom_id res chain seq x y z
N MET A 1 -2.95 -13.09 -5.23
CA MET A 1 -2.13 -12.35 -4.25
C MET A 1 -1.57 -13.34 -3.24
N THR A 2 -0.61 -12.92 -2.44
CA THR A 2 -0.10 -13.74 -1.33
C THR A 2 -0.19 -13.00 0.00
N ILE A 3 -0.59 -13.70 1.06
CA ILE A 3 -0.66 -13.18 2.44
C ILE A 3 -0.08 -14.27 3.34
N HIS A 4 0.91 -13.95 4.18
CA HIS A 4 1.61 -14.91 5.02
C HIS A 4 2.13 -16.15 4.28
N ASN A 5 2.76 -15.94 3.12
CA ASN A 5 3.25 -17.00 2.22
C ASN A 5 2.16 -17.94 1.66
N LYS A 6 0.88 -17.68 1.93
CA LYS A 6 -0.25 -18.41 1.34
C LYS A 6 -0.77 -17.67 0.12
N VAL A 7 -1.26 -18.43 -0.85
CA VAL A 7 -1.76 -17.92 -2.13
C VAL A 7 -3.28 -17.89 -2.09
N TYR A 8 -3.85 -16.73 -2.43
CA TYR A 8 -5.29 -16.51 -2.41
C TYR A 8 -5.83 -16.09 -3.78
N ASN A 9 -6.95 -16.70 -4.18
CA ASN A 9 -7.75 -16.32 -5.33
C ASN A 9 -9.00 -15.56 -4.87
N VAL A 10 -8.89 -14.23 -4.86
CA VAL A 10 -9.99 -13.33 -4.46
C VAL A 10 -10.76 -12.77 -5.66
N THR A 11 -10.60 -13.31 -6.88
CA THR A 11 -11.22 -12.74 -8.08
C THR A 11 -12.75 -12.66 -7.96
N LYS A 12 -13.38 -13.60 -7.25
CA LYS A 12 -14.83 -13.59 -7.00
C LYS A 12 -15.26 -12.64 -5.87
N TYR A 13 -14.31 -12.08 -5.14
CA TYR A 13 -14.53 -11.25 -3.96
C TYR A 13 -14.24 -9.76 -4.22
N LEU A 14 -13.82 -9.40 -5.44
CA LEU A 14 -13.46 -8.02 -5.81
C LEU A 14 -14.59 -7.03 -5.49
N ASP A 15 -15.79 -7.29 -6.00
CA ASP A 15 -16.97 -6.43 -5.79
C ASP A 15 -17.54 -6.50 -4.37
N GLU A 16 -17.21 -7.55 -3.62
CA GLU A 16 -17.72 -7.78 -2.26
C GLU A 16 -16.76 -7.26 -1.18
N HIS A 17 -15.59 -6.75 -1.57
CA HIS A 17 -14.60 -6.25 -0.64
C HIS A 17 -15.02 -4.87 -0.08
N PRO A 18 -15.22 -4.72 1.25
CA PRO A 18 -15.66 -3.46 1.84
C PRO A 18 -14.71 -2.28 1.62
N GLY A 19 -13.42 -2.55 1.34
CA GLY A 19 -12.41 -1.54 1.04
C GLY A 19 -12.32 -1.14 -0.44
N GLY A 20 -13.19 -1.67 -1.30
CA GLY A 20 -13.17 -1.48 -2.76
C GLY A 20 -12.35 -2.54 -3.49
N GLU A 21 -12.60 -2.70 -4.80
CA GLU A 21 -11.86 -3.65 -5.63
C GLU A 21 -10.45 -3.17 -5.98
N GLU A 22 -10.26 -1.84 -6.00
CA GLU A 22 -9.03 -1.18 -6.44
C GLU A 22 -7.84 -1.60 -5.57
N VAL A 23 -8.03 -1.66 -4.25
CA VAL A 23 -6.98 -2.06 -3.31
C VAL A 23 -6.57 -3.52 -3.47
N LEU A 24 -7.46 -4.39 -3.96
CA LEU A 24 -7.13 -5.79 -4.28
C LEU A 24 -6.40 -5.89 -5.63
N MET A 25 -6.78 -5.07 -6.60
CA MET A 25 -6.16 -5.00 -7.92
C MET A 25 -4.73 -4.45 -7.86
N ASP A 26 -4.48 -3.41 -7.06
CA ASP A 26 -3.15 -2.81 -6.87
C ASP A 26 -2.14 -3.82 -6.32
N ARG A 27 -2.62 -4.82 -5.57
CA ARG A 27 -1.84 -5.93 -5.01
C ARG A 27 -2.02 -7.25 -5.77
N ALA A 28 -2.64 -7.23 -6.95
CA ALA A 28 -2.79 -8.42 -7.77
C ALA A 28 -1.42 -9.02 -8.11
N GLY A 29 -1.28 -10.33 -7.89
CA GLY A 29 -0.02 -11.06 -8.12
C GLY A 29 1.12 -10.76 -7.13
N GLN A 30 0.94 -9.84 -6.18
CA GLN A 30 1.96 -9.43 -5.22
C GLN A 30 1.69 -9.97 -3.80
N ASN A 31 2.68 -9.84 -2.92
CA ASN A 31 2.50 -10.04 -1.48
C ASN A 31 1.80 -8.83 -0.87
N ALA A 32 0.70 -9.08 -0.17
CA ALA A 32 -0.16 -8.10 0.47
C ALA A 32 -0.19 -8.28 2.00
N THR A 33 0.75 -9.03 2.59
CA THR A 33 0.79 -9.29 4.04
C THR A 33 0.78 -7.99 4.83
N MET A 34 1.66 -7.04 4.48
CA MET A 34 1.78 -5.78 5.21
C MET A 34 0.49 -4.96 5.13
N ASP A 35 -0.06 -4.78 3.93
CA ASP A 35 -1.32 -4.04 3.75
C ASP A 35 -2.49 -4.71 4.48
N TYR A 36 -2.52 -6.04 4.49
CA TYR A 36 -3.55 -6.82 5.16
C TYR A 36 -3.50 -6.65 6.69
N GLU A 37 -2.31 -6.64 7.28
CA GLU A 37 -2.09 -6.48 8.72
C GLU A 37 -2.27 -5.02 9.18
N ASP A 38 -1.79 -4.04 8.42
CA ASP A 38 -1.90 -2.61 8.74
C ASP A 38 -3.35 -2.14 8.86
N VAL A 39 -4.25 -2.69 8.04
CA VAL A 39 -5.69 -2.38 8.12
C VAL A 39 -6.33 -2.95 9.38
N GLY A 40 -5.77 -4.02 9.96
CA GLY A 40 -6.31 -4.65 11.16
C GLY A 40 -7.63 -5.39 10.91
N HIS A 41 -7.68 -6.21 9.85
CA HIS A 41 -8.88 -7.01 9.51
C HIS A 41 -9.41 -7.83 10.70
N SER A 42 -10.74 -7.84 10.85
CA SER A 42 -11.43 -8.55 11.94
C SER A 42 -11.20 -10.06 11.87
N LYS A 43 -11.46 -10.76 12.98
CA LYS A 43 -11.36 -12.23 13.03
C LYS A 43 -12.26 -12.93 12.01
N ASP A 44 -13.42 -12.35 11.72
CA ASP A 44 -14.34 -12.93 10.75
C ASP A 44 -13.90 -12.65 9.31
N ALA A 45 -13.31 -11.48 9.03
CA ALA A 45 -12.66 -11.22 7.75
C ALA A 45 -11.50 -12.19 7.49
N ARG A 46 -10.71 -12.51 8.52
CA ARG A 46 -9.63 -13.52 8.44
C ARG A 46 -10.18 -14.92 8.13
N LYS A 47 -11.25 -15.35 8.79
CA LYS A 47 -11.93 -16.63 8.45
C LYS A 47 -12.53 -16.63 7.04
N GLN A 48 -12.99 -15.48 6.55
CA GLN A 48 -13.51 -15.37 5.20
C GLN A 48 -12.39 -15.50 4.16
N LEU A 49 -11.21 -14.93 4.44
CA LEU A 49 -10.02 -15.06 3.60
C LEU A 49 -9.62 -16.53 3.40
N ASP A 50 -9.73 -17.37 4.44
CA ASP A 50 -9.42 -18.80 4.36
C ASP A 50 -10.20 -19.55 3.26
N LYS A 51 -11.41 -19.09 2.90
CA LYS A 51 -12.23 -19.70 1.84
C LYS A 51 -11.64 -19.50 0.44
N PHE A 52 -10.76 -18.50 0.29
CA PHE A 52 -10.13 -18.13 -0.98
C PHE A 52 -8.70 -18.67 -1.10
N GLU A 53 -8.21 -19.41 -0.09
CA GLU A 53 -6.89 -20.05 -0.13
C GLU A 53 -6.85 -21.11 -1.23
N ILE A 54 -5.85 -21.02 -2.09
CA ILE A 54 -5.63 -21.98 -3.19
C ILE A 54 -4.31 -22.76 -3.05
N GLY A 55 -3.47 -22.39 -2.07
CA GLY A 55 -2.23 -23.09 -1.79
C GLY A 55 -1.23 -22.25 -1.00
N GLU A 56 0.01 -22.72 -0.96
CA GLU A 56 1.13 -22.06 -0.28
C GLU A 56 2.30 -21.90 -1.25
N LEU A 57 3.08 -20.82 -1.09
CA LEU A 57 4.26 -20.58 -1.90
C LEU A 57 5.34 -21.66 -1.68
N PRO A 58 6.13 -22.01 -2.71
CA PRO A 58 7.25 -22.91 -2.54
C PRO A 58 8.33 -22.27 -1.63
N PRO A 59 9.08 -23.05 -0.84
CA PRO A 59 10.06 -22.52 0.11
C PRO A 59 11.09 -21.56 -0.49
N SER A 60 11.43 -21.73 -1.77
CA SER A 60 12.36 -20.87 -2.52
C SER A 60 11.82 -19.45 -2.76
N GLU A 61 10.52 -19.25 -2.70
CA GLU A 61 9.83 -17.98 -3.00
C GLU A 61 9.21 -17.34 -1.75
N ARG A 62 9.36 -17.97 -0.58
CA ARG A 62 8.87 -17.41 0.69
C ARG A 62 9.79 -16.30 1.17
N SER A 63 9.21 -15.16 1.50
CA SER A 63 9.94 -14.09 2.17
C SER A 63 10.26 -14.52 3.61
N LYS A 64 11.54 -14.45 4.01
CA LYS A 64 12.00 -14.83 5.36
C LYS A 64 11.60 -13.82 6.45
N ASP A 65 11.04 -12.69 6.06
CA ASP A 65 10.75 -11.55 6.93
C ASP A 65 9.44 -11.71 7.72
N GLU A 66 8.73 -12.82 7.54
CA GLU A 66 7.43 -13.11 8.18
C GLU A 66 7.57 -13.63 9.63
N ALA A 67 8.79 -13.69 10.18
CA ALA A 67 9.07 -14.04 11.58
C ALA A 67 9.68 -12.84 12.33
N GLY A 68 8.90 -11.76 12.44
CA GLY A 68 9.21 -10.62 13.29
C GLY A 68 9.89 -9.47 12.55
N SER A 69 9.13 -8.40 12.32
CA SER A 69 9.71 -7.08 12.12
C SER A 69 8.78 -6.02 12.70
N ALA A 70 8.94 -5.78 14.01
CA ALA A 70 9.06 -4.41 14.44
C ALA A 70 10.53 -4.04 14.17
N ASP A 71 10.82 -3.29 13.11
CA ASP A 71 11.95 -2.39 13.10
C ASP A 71 11.84 -1.33 11.99
N ALA A 72 12.33 -0.16 12.35
CA ALA A 72 12.19 1.13 11.71
C ALA A 72 12.66 1.19 10.24
N ALA A 73 11.89 1.88 9.40
CA ALA A 73 12.41 2.57 8.23
C ALA A 73 12.53 4.07 8.54
N ALA A 74 13.64 4.45 9.16
CA ALA A 74 14.19 5.78 9.01
C ALA A 74 14.94 5.82 7.66
N GLY A 75 14.51 6.67 6.71
CA GLY A 75 15.39 7.10 5.63
C GLY A 75 14.73 7.44 4.29
N GLY A 76 14.70 8.74 3.97
CA GLY A 76 15.01 9.22 2.62
C GLY A 76 13.85 9.77 1.79
N GLY A 77 13.65 11.10 1.80
CA GLY A 77 12.75 11.76 0.86
C GLY A 77 12.66 13.28 1.03
N GLY A 78 13.79 13.99 1.12
CA GLY A 78 13.88 15.46 1.22
C GLY A 78 13.41 16.24 -0.01
N LEU A 79 12.28 15.85 -0.64
CA LEU A 79 11.69 16.52 -1.80
C LEU A 79 10.25 17.03 -1.55
N MET A 80 9.61 16.66 -0.44
CA MET A 80 8.22 17.07 -0.16
C MET A 80 8.05 18.52 0.35
N LEU A 81 9.14 19.25 0.60
CA LEU A 81 9.08 20.66 1.02
C LEU A 81 9.43 21.67 -0.09
N ALA A 82 9.88 21.21 -1.27
CA ALA A 82 10.29 22.11 -2.36
C ALA A 82 9.10 22.72 -3.14
N ILE A 83 7.98 22.02 -3.20
CA ILE A 83 6.81 22.41 -4.00
C ILE A 83 6.12 23.70 -3.48
N PRO A 84 5.81 23.86 -2.18
CA PRO A 84 5.17 25.09 -1.70
C PRO A 84 6.10 26.32 -1.78
N VAL A 85 7.41 26.15 -1.63
CA VAL A 85 8.38 27.26 -1.70
C VAL A 85 8.54 27.80 -3.13
N LEU A 86 8.56 26.91 -4.13
CA LEU A 86 8.60 27.31 -5.54
C LEU A 86 7.34 28.07 -5.97
N LEU A 87 6.16 27.64 -5.53
CA LEU A 87 4.90 28.33 -5.82
C LEU A 87 4.84 29.73 -5.19
N ALA A 88 5.32 29.87 -3.95
CA ALA A 88 5.38 31.17 -3.29
C ALA A 88 6.35 32.14 -4.00
N ALA A 89 7.51 31.66 -4.46
CA ALA A 89 8.49 32.48 -5.17
C ALA A 89 7.97 32.96 -6.55
N VAL A 90 7.31 32.08 -7.30
CA VAL A 90 6.69 32.44 -8.59
C VAL A 90 5.52 33.41 -8.39
N GLY A 91 4.67 33.17 -7.37
CA GLY A 91 3.58 34.08 -7.03
C GLY A 91 4.06 35.47 -6.63
N ALA A 92 5.12 35.56 -5.81
CA ALA A 92 5.74 36.83 -5.44
C ALA A 92 6.31 37.55 -6.68
N GLY A 93 7.05 36.84 -7.55
CA GLY A 93 7.58 37.42 -8.79
C GLY A 93 6.49 37.96 -9.72
N TYR A 94 5.38 37.23 -9.89
CA TYR A 94 4.23 37.68 -10.67
C TYR A 94 3.55 38.91 -10.05
N TYR A 95 3.38 38.93 -8.73
CA TYR A 95 2.81 40.07 -8.00
C TYR A 95 3.67 41.33 -8.17
N PHE A 96 5.00 41.23 -7.98
CA PHE A 96 5.90 42.36 -8.16
C PHE A 96 5.90 42.88 -9.60
N TYR A 97 5.99 41.98 -10.58
CA TYR A 97 5.95 42.36 -12.01
C TYR A 97 4.67 43.10 -12.40
N PHE A 98 3.52 42.68 -11.86
CA PHE A 98 2.24 43.32 -12.15
C PHE A 98 1.98 44.59 -11.32
N SER A 99 2.68 44.76 -10.20
CA SER A 99 2.60 45.98 -9.38
C SER A 99 3.41 47.15 -9.93
N GLU A 100 4.29 46.90 -10.91
CA GLU A 100 5.14 47.92 -11.57
C GLU A 100 4.59 48.42 -12.92
N GLN A 101 3.42 47.94 -13.37
CA GLN A 101 2.65 48.50 -14.49
C GLN A 101 1.48 49.34 -13.99
#